data_AF-A0A416S3J0-F1
#
_entry.id   AF-A0A416S3J0-F1
#
_cell.length_a   1.000
_cell.length_b   1.000
_cell.length_c   1.000
_cell.angle_alpha   90.00
_cell.angle_beta   90.00
_cell.angle_gamma   90.00
#
_symmetry.space_group_name_H-M   'P 1'
#
loop_
_entity.id
_entity.type
_entity.pdbx_description
1 polymer ?
#
loop_
_entity_poly.entity_id
_entity_poly.type
_entity_poly.pdbx_seq_one_letter_code
_entity_poly.pdbx_strand_id
1 'polypeptide(L)'
;MITFRSKTDVTDADAIFSEINSRFIAAIMMHDQLADYFDFLGLKGYKRLHEYQHLAESIERRKICKYRIERHGKLIQNAFSGEVKMIPDSWYSAKSISVGKGTKQKAVEDGFLAYREWEEETKEVYQIYAAALLEKGNVEDFTLVTSLVDDVSNELKEIDKIILDLISTGYDMVHITESQKELHKKYKKRMKEIEVE
;
A
#
# COMPACT_ATOMS: atom_id res chain seq x y z
N MET A 1 12.87 -3.20 1.68
CA MET A 1 13.24 -2.68 0.35
C MET A 1 12.36 -3.34 -0.70
N ILE A 2 11.63 -2.53 -1.45
CA ILE A 2 10.86 -2.95 -2.61
C ILE A 2 11.76 -2.72 -3.82
N THR A 3 11.99 -3.76 -4.62
CA THR A 3 12.85 -3.67 -5.83
C THR A 3 12.04 -3.54 -7.12
N PHE A 4 10.73 -3.66 -7.00
CA PHE A 4 9.82 -3.42 -8.12
C PHE A 4 9.83 -1.95 -8.51
N ARG A 5 10.09 -1.68 -9.78
CA ARG A 5 9.94 -0.37 -10.41
C ARG A 5 9.09 -0.56 -11.64
N SER A 6 8.09 0.28 -11.78
CA SER A 6 7.23 0.17 -12.96
C SER A 6 7.75 1.01 -14.11
N LYS A 7 7.31 0.62 -15.30
CA LYS A 7 7.66 1.31 -16.53
C LYS A 7 6.77 2.53 -16.68
N THR A 8 7.37 3.71 -16.72
CA THR A 8 6.65 5.00 -16.86
C THR A 8 6.62 5.50 -18.30
N ASP A 9 7.36 4.86 -19.20
CA ASP A 9 7.46 5.17 -20.63
C ASP A 9 6.39 4.45 -21.48
N VAL A 10 5.53 3.64 -20.87
CA VAL A 10 4.38 3.01 -21.55
C VAL A 10 3.29 4.03 -21.85
N THR A 11 2.74 3.97 -23.06
CA THR A 11 1.71 4.93 -23.52
C THR A 11 0.46 4.28 -24.08
N ASP A 12 0.47 2.97 -24.34
CA ASP A 12 -0.72 2.23 -24.71
C ASP A 12 -1.51 1.79 -23.47
N ALA A 13 -2.84 1.80 -23.59
CA ALA A 13 -3.72 1.51 -22.46
C ALA A 13 -3.50 0.09 -21.90
N ASP A 14 -3.26 -0.90 -22.77
CA ASP A 14 -3.09 -2.29 -22.33
C ASP A 14 -1.83 -2.45 -21.45
N ALA A 15 -0.71 -1.86 -21.85
CA ALA A 15 0.52 -1.83 -21.06
C ALA A 15 0.36 -1.03 -19.77
N ILE A 16 -0.30 0.14 -19.82
CA ILE A 16 -0.60 0.94 -18.63
C ILE A 16 -1.37 0.12 -17.60
N PHE A 17 -2.46 -0.55 -18.00
CA PHE A 17 -3.24 -1.38 -17.07
C PHE A 17 -2.47 -2.61 -16.59
N SER A 18 -1.55 -3.16 -17.39
CA SER A 18 -0.64 -4.23 -16.96
C SER A 18 0.33 -3.75 -15.87
N GLU A 19 0.86 -2.54 -15.99
CA GLU A 19 1.74 -1.94 -14.97
C GLU A 19 0.95 -1.57 -13.70
N ILE A 20 -0.27 -1.03 -13.84
CA ILE A 20 -1.18 -0.78 -12.69
C ILE A 20 -1.46 -2.09 -11.95
N ASN A 21 -1.81 -3.16 -12.66
CA ASN A 21 -2.04 -4.47 -12.03
C ASN A 21 -0.79 -5.00 -11.33
N SER A 22 0.40 -4.76 -11.89
CA SER A 22 1.66 -5.15 -11.27
C SER A 22 1.95 -4.36 -9.99
N ARG A 23 1.61 -3.06 -9.96
CA ARG A 23 1.66 -2.24 -8.74
C ARG A 23 0.72 -2.75 -7.66
N PHE A 24 -0.52 -3.07 -8.00
CA PHE A 24 -1.45 -3.67 -7.04
C PHE A 24 -0.89 -4.96 -6.45
N ILE A 25 -0.29 -5.85 -7.26
CA ILE A 25 0.34 -7.08 -6.76
C ILE A 25 1.45 -6.75 -5.75
N ALA A 26 2.31 -5.77 -6.07
CA ALA A 26 3.38 -5.34 -5.18
C ALA A 26 2.83 -4.73 -3.87
N ALA A 27 1.80 -3.88 -3.93
CA ALA A 27 1.16 -3.26 -2.77
C ALA A 27 0.52 -4.32 -1.86
N ILE A 28 -0.20 -5.29 -2.45
CA ILE A 28 -0.80 -6.42 -1.72
C ILE A 28 0.27 -7.22 -0.97
N MET A 29 1.40 -7.52 -1.62
CA MET A 29 2.55 -8.20 -1.00
C MET A 29 3.21 -7.34 0.09
N MET A 30 3.31 -6.03 -0.13
CA MET A 30 3.90 -5.09 0.83
C MET A 30 3.07 -5.03 2.11
N HIS A 31 1.75 -4.86 1.98
CA HIS A 31 0.85 -4.81 3.14
C HIS A 31 0.76 -6.14 3.87
N ASP A 32 0.79 -7.26 3.17
CA ASP A 32 0.87 -8.58 3.78
C ASP A 32 2.12 -8.70 4.67
N GLN A 33 3.29 -8.33 4.13
CA GLN A 33 4.53 -8.35 4.91
C GLN A 33 4.58 -7.29 6.01
N LEU A 34 3.98 -6.11 5.81
CA LEU A 34 3.90 -5.08 6.87
C LEU A 34 2.94 -5.50 8.00
N ALA A 35 1.88 -6.25 7.70
CA ALA A 35 1.02 -6.81 8.72
C ALA A 35 1.81 -7.78 9.62
N ASP A 36 2.58 -8.69 9.04
CA ASP A 36 3.47 -9.61 9.75
C ASP A 36 4.59 -8.88 10.51
N TYR A 37 5.17 -7.86 9.87
CA TYR A 37 6.20 -6.98 10.45
C TYR A 37 5.70 -6.37 11.77
N PHE A 38 4.54 -5.72 11.75
CA PHE A 38 4.00 -5.07 12.94
C PHE A 38 3.44 -6.07 13.96
N ASP A 39 2.94 -7.23 13.54
CA ASP A 39 2.54 -8.30 14.46
C ASP A 39 3.74 -8.87 15.22
N PHE A 40 4.87 -9.09 14.52
CA PHE A 40 6.12 -9.55 15.12
C PHE A 40 6.63 -8.57 16.19
N LEU A 41 6.40 -7.26 16.00
CA LEU A 41 6.72 -6.23 16.99
C LEU A 41 5.71 -6.15 18.15
N GLY A 42 4.54 -6.78 18.02
CA GLY A 42 3.44 -6.72 18.98
C GLY A 42 2.54 -5.48 18.82
N LEU A 43 2.60 -4.80 17.68
CA LEU A 43 1.90 -3.54 17.40
C LEU A 43 0.59 -3.80 16.65
N LYS A 44 -0.39 -4.29 17.40
CA LYS A 44 -1.68 -4.79 16.88
C LYS A 44 -2.53 -3.76 16.12
N GLY A 45 -2.35 -2.46 16.42
CA GLY A 45 -3.04 -1.38 15.73
C GLY A 45 -2.50 -1.18 14.32
N TYR A 46 -1.17 -1.12 14.18
CA TYR A 46 -0.49 -1.00 12.89
C TYR A 46 -0.62 -2.27 12.04
N LYS A 47 -0.52 -3.45 12.66
CA LYS A 47 -0.88 -4.71 12.00
C LYS A 47 -2.25 -4.61 11.33
N ARG A 48 -3.27 -4.21 12.10
CA ARG A 48 -4.65 -4.16 11.65
C ARG A 48 -4.88 -3.13 10.54
N LEU A 49 -4.11 -2.05 10.54
CA LEU A 49 -4.07 -1.09 9.42
C LEU A 49 -3.63 -1.80 8.14
N HIS A 50 -2.53 -2.54 8.17
CA HIS A 50 -2.04 -3.22 6.97
C HIS A 50 -2.88 -4.43 6.55
N GLU A 51 -3.50 -5.16 7.49
CA GLU A 51 -4.52 -6.17 7.16
C GLU A 51 -5.70 -5.53 6.40
N TYR A 52 -6.12 -4.33 6.79
CA TYR A 52 -7.15 -3.58 6.08
C TYR A 52 -6.69 -3.18 4.67
N GLN A 53 -5.50 -2.59 4.54
CA GLN A 53 -4.99 -2.16 3.23
C GLN A 53 -4.77 -3.33 2.27
N HIS A 54 -4.23 -4.45 2.74
CA HIS A 54 -4.10 -5.67 1.93
C HIS A 54 -5.44 -6.09 1.29
N LEU A 55 -6.53 -6.03 2.06
CA LEU A 55 -7.87 -6.36 1.55
C LEU A 55 -8.42 -5.29 0.62
N ALA A 56 -8.25 -4.00 0.96
CA ALA A 56 -8.71 -2.88 0.14
C ALA A 56 -8.04 -2.91 -1.25
N GLU A 57 -6.70 -3.04 -1.29
CA GLU A 57 -5.91 -3.17 -2.52
C GLU A 57 -6.33 -4.39 -3.36
N SER A 58 -6.62 -5.52 -2.69
CA SER A 58 -7.07 -6.74 -3.39
C SER A 58 -8.42 -6.54 -4.09
N ILE A 59 -9.33 -5.78 -3.48
CA ILE A 59 -10.65 -5.49 -4.04
C ILE A 59 -10.55 -4.47 -5.16
N GLU A 60 -9.79 -3.39 -4.98
CA GLU A 60 -9.56 -2.40 -6.04
C GLU A 60 -8.90 -3.04 -7.27
N ARG A 61 -7.89 -3.91 -7.06
CA ARG A 61 -7.30 -4.70 -8.15
C ARG A 61 -8.36 -5.53 -8.90
N ARG A 62 -9.30 -6.15 -8.18
CA ARG A 62 -10.38 -6.93 -8.80
C ARG A 62 -11.34 -6.04 -9.60
N LYS A 63 -11.66 -4.85 -9.10
CA LYS A 63 -12.46 -3.84 -9.81
C LYS A 63 -11.79 -3.40 -11.10
N ILE A 64 -10.48 -3.12 -11.09
CA ILE A 64 -9.71 -2.77 -12.31
C ILE A 64 -9.74 -3.91 -13.34
N CYS A 65 -9.54 -5.15 -12.90
CA CYS A 65 -9.64 -6.30 -13.80
C CYS A 65 -11.06 -6.47 -14.37
N LYS A 66 -12.10 -6.27 -13.56
CA LYS A 66 -13.51 -6.33 -14.00
C LYS A 66 -13.80 -5.23 -15.02
N TYR A 67 -13.40 -4.00 -14.73
CA TYR A 67 -13.51 -2.85 -15.63
C TYR A 67 -12.93 -3.16 -17.02
N ARG A 68 -11.72 -3.71 -17.08
CA ARG A 68 -11.06 -4.06 -18.36
C ARG A 68 -11.80 -5.14 -19.15
N ILE A 69 -12.39 -6.12 -18.47
CA ILE A 69 -13.21 -7.14 -19.12
C ILE A 69 -14.52 -6.54 -19.64
N GLU A 70 -15.23 -5.77 -18.81
CA GLU A 70 -16.56 -5.26 -19.13
C GLU A 70 -16.54 -4.15 -20.18
N ARG A 71 -15.53 -3.28 -20.16
CA ARG A 71 -15.43 -2.14 -21.08
C ARG A 71 -14.68 -2.46 -22.36
N HIS A 72 -13.65 -3.32 -22.26
CA HIS A 72 -12.71 -3.55 -23.35
C HIS A 72 -12.66 -5.01 -23.83
N GLY A 73 -13.33 -5.94 -23.14
CA GLY A 73 -13.28 -7.37 -23.47
C GLY A 73 -11.90 -8.00 -23.28
N LYS A 74 -11.02 -7.37 -22.48
CA LYS A 74 -9.61 -7.75 -22.33
C LYS A 74 -9.28 -8.18 -20.91
N LEU A 75 -8.50 -9.26 -20.81
CA LEU A 75 -7.83 -9.64 -19.57
C LEU A 75 -6.56 -8.81 -19.39
N ILE A 76 -6.22 -8.51 -18.13
CA ILE A 76 -4.94 -7.90 -17.79
C ILE A 76 -3.94 -9.02 -17.48
N GLN A 77 -2.77 -8.98 -18.13
CA GLN A 77 -1.71 -9.93 -17.82
C GLN A 77 -1.07 -9.62 -16.47
N ASN A 78 -0.75 -10.66 -15.69
CA ASN A 78 0.09 -10.51 -14.51
C ASN A 78 1.55 -10.41 -14.97
N ALA A 79 2.06 -9.20 -15.08
CA ALA A 79 3.42 -8.91 -15.53
C ALA A 79 4.38 -8.56 -14.38
N PHE A 80 3.95 -8.70 -13.12
CA PHE A 80 4.79 -8.38 -11.98
C PHE A 80 6.08 -9.20 -12.00
N SER A 81 7.21 -8.48 -12.11
CA SER A 81 8.55 -9.03 -11.99
C SER A 81 9.32 -8.14 -11.02
N GLY A 82 9.50 -8.60 -9.79
CA GLY A 82 10.16 -7.83 -8.75
C GLY A 82 10.13 -8.55 -7.42
N GLU A 83 10.71 -7.93 -6.40
CA GLU A 83 10.70 -8.44 -5.05
C GLU A 83 10.20 -7.38 -4.07
N VAL A 84 9.38 -7.82 -3.12
CA VAL A 84 8.94 -7.03 -1.97
C VAL A 84 9.57 -7.66 -0.74
N LYS A 85 10.40 -6.91 -0.01
CA LYS A 85 11.05 -7.35 1.24
C LYS A 85 10.90 -6.30 2.33
N MET A 86 9.84 -6.38 3.12
CA MET A 86 9.62 -5.48 4.25
C MET A 86 10.22 -6.02 5.54
N ILE A 87 10.23 -7.34 5.70
CA ILE A 87 10.76 -8.02 6.89
C ILE A 87 12.29 -8.17 6.77
N PRO A 88 13.08 -7.67 7.74
CA PRO A 88 14.53 -7.89 7.74
C PRO A 88 14.88 -9.38 7.87
N ASP A 89 15.88 -9.85 7.11
CA ASP A 89 16.26 -11.28 7.10
C ASP A 89 16.63 -11.82 8.49
N SER A 90 17.21 -10.97 9.34
CA SER A 90 17.59 -11.34 10.71
C SER A 90 16.38 -11.73 11.57
N TRP A 91 15.18 -11.28 11.24
CA TRP A 91 13.97 -11.54 12.03
C TRP A 91 13.47 -12.97 11.90
N TYR A 92 13.72 -13.65 10.76
CA TYR A 92 13.29 -15.05 10.56
C TYR A 92 13.96 -16.04 11.51
N SER A 93 15.11 -15.67 12.09
CA SER A 93 15.79 -16.47 13.12
C SER A 93 15.58 -15.94 14.55
N ALA A 94 14.94 -14.78 14.69
CA ALA A 94 14.73 -14.12 15.97
C ALA A 94 13.37 -14.49 16.60
N LYS A 95 13.25 -14.28 17.92
CA LYS A 95 11.95 -14.35 18.62
C LYS A 95 11.43 -12.93 18.85
N SER A 96 10.14 -12.70 18.62
CA SER A 96 9.48 -11.39 18.84
C SER A 96 9.76 -10.79 20.23
N ILE A 97 9.79 -11.62 21.28
CA ILE A 97 10.06 -11.20 22.66
C ILE A 97 11.48 -10.67 22.88
N SER A 98 12.43 -11.00 21.98
CA SER A 98 13.82 -10.56 22.07
C SER A 98 14.08 -9.19 21.44
N VAL A 99 13.09 -8.62 20.74
CA VAL A 99 13.23 -7.30 20.10
C VAL A 99 13.14 -6.19 21.14
N GLY A 100 14.28 -5.52 21.38
CA GLY A 100 14.39 -4.44 22.36
C GLY A 100 13.71 -3.13 21.94
N LYS A 101 13.49 -2.23 22.90
CA LYS A 101 12.77 -0.94 22.73
C LYS A 101 13.29 -0.13 21.54
N GLY A 102 14.60 0.13 21.47
CA GLY A 102 15.19 0.94 20.40
C GLY A 102 15.02 0.34 19.01
N THR A 103 15.13 -0.98 18.89
CA THR A 103 14.88 -1.69 17.63
C THR A 103 13.42 -1.57 17.21
N LYS A 104 12.46 -1.68 18.15
CA LYS A 104 11.04 -1.49 17.83
C LYS A 104 10.74 -0.07 17.38
N GLN A 105 11.30 0.92 18.06
CA GLN A 105 11.12 2.34 17.72
C GLN A 105 11.61 2.62 16.29
N LYS A 106 12.84 2.18 15.98
CA LYS A 106 13.41 2.35 14.64
C LYS A 106 12.62 1.59 13.58
N ALA A 107 12.16 0.39 13.90
CA ALA A 107 11.33 -0.41 13.03
C ALA A 107 9.98 0.27 12.69
N VAL A 108 9.36 0.96 13.67
CA VAL A 108 8.14 1.75 13.42
C VAL A 108 8.42 2.89 12.44
N GLU A 109 9.49 3.65 12.66
CA GLU A 109 9.92 4.71 11.76
C GLU A 109 10.16 4.17 10.34
N ASP A 110 11.00 3.14 10.20
CA ASP A 110 11.37 2.58 8.91
C ASP A 110 10.17 1.99 8.16
N GLY A 111 9.27 1.30 8.87
CA GLY A 111 8.06 0.71 8.30
C GLY A 111 7.11 1.75 7.72
N PHE A 112 6.85 2.85 8.46
CA PHE A 112 5.98 3.92 7.97
C PHE A 112 6.63 4.76 6.88
N LEU A 113 7.94 5.02 6.95
CA LEU A 113 8.64 5.73 5.88
C LEU A 113 8.59 4.95 4.57
N ALA A 114 8.87 3.64 4.60
CA ALA A 114 8.83 2.81 3.41
C ALA A 114 7.41 2.69 2.83
N TYR A 115 6.39 2.62 3.69
CA TYR A 115 4.99 2.66 3.25
C TYR A 115 4.65 4.00 2.59
N ARG A 116 5.00 5.12 3.21
CA ARG A 116 4.76 6.46 2.64
C ARG A 116 5.48 6.66 1.30
N GLU A 117 6.73 6.23 1.20
CA GLU A 117 7.53 6.31 -0.04
C GLU A 117 6.87 5.53 -1.17
N TRP A 118 6.41 4.31 -0.90
CA TRP A 118 5.67 3.49 -1.87
C TRP A 118 4.39 4.18 -2.39
N GLU A 119 3.60 4.77 -1.49
CA GLU A 119 2.37 5.45 -1.89
C GLU A 119 2.64 6.74 -2.69
N GLU A 120 3.70 7.48 -2.35
CA GLU A 120 4.12 8.66 -3.10
C GLU A 120 4.55 8.28 -4.53
N GLU A 121 5.41 7.26 -4.66
CA GLU A 121 5.82 6.73 -5.97
C GLU A 121 4.63 6.19 -6.78
N THR A 122 3.68 5.52 -6.12
CA THR A 122 2.47 5.00 -6.76
C THR A 122 1.62 6.13 -7.33
N LYS A 123 1.42 7.20 -6.54
CA LYS A 123 0.70 8.39 -6.98
C LYS A 123 1.36 9.03 -8.19
N GLU A 124 2.67 9.27 -8.14
CA GLU A 124 3.42 9.90 -9.24
C GLU A 124 3.23 9.11 -10.53
N VAL A 125 3.29 7.79 -10.46
CA VAL A 125 3.15 6.99 -11.68
C VAL A 125 1.72 6.88 -12.18
N TYR A 126 0.72 6.81 -11.30
CA TYR A 126 -0.67 6.92 -11.74
C TYR A 126 -0.96 8.27 -12.41
N GLN A 127 -0.34 9.37 -11.96
CA GLN A 127 -0.44 10.66 -12.64
C GLN A 127 0.19 10.63 -14.04
N ILE A 128 1.35 9.97 -14.21
CA ILE A 128 1.97 9.78 -15.54
C ILE A 128 1.04 8.97 -16.46
N TYR A 129 0.47 7.87 -15.97
CA TYR A 129 -0.44 7.04 -16.75
C TYR A 129 -1.74 7.76 -17.11
N ALA A 130 -2.32 8.52 -16.18
CA ALA A 130 -3.48 9.35 -16.45
C ALA A 130 -3.18 10.37 -17.56
N ALA A 131 -2.05 11.07 -17.48
CA ALA A 131 -1.65 12.03 -18.52
C ALA A 131 -1.50 11.36 -19.90
N ALA A 132 -0.87 10.18 -19.97
CA ALA A 132 -0.72 9.44 -21.22
C ALA A 132 -2.06 8.99 -21.81
N LEU A 133 -2.99 8.50 -20.98
CA LEU A 133 -4.33 8.11 -21.41
C LEU A 133 -5.12 9.29 -21.96
N LEU A 134 -5.03 10.45 -21.31
CA LEU A 134 -5.67 11.68 -21.76
C LEU A 134 -5.10 12.16 -23.10
N GLU A 135 -3.79 12.15 -23.27
CA GLU A 135 -3.11 12.53 -24.52
C GLU A 135 -3.57 11.67 -25.70
N LYS A 136 -3.82 10.38 -25.46
CA LYS A 136 -4.32 9.42 -26.47
C LYS A 136 -5.84 9.50 -26.70
N GLY A 137 -6.56 10.32 -25.95
CA GLY A 137 -8.02 10.43 -26.05
C GLY A 137 -8.80 9.29 -25.37
N ASN A 138 -8.15 8.49 -24.53
CA ASN A 138 -8.78 7.41 -23.77
C ASN A 138 -9.46 7.97 -22.50
N VAL A 139 -10.50 8.77 -22.68
CA VAL A 139 -11.11 9.58 -21.59
C VAL A 139 -11.71 8.74 -20.47
N GLU A 140 -12.36 7.62 -20.79
CA GLU A 140 -12.93 6.72 -19.78
C GLU A 140 -11.84 6.08 -18.91
N ASP A 141 -10.78 5.57 -19.55
CA ASP A 141 -9.64 4.97 -18.84
C ASP A 141 -8.91 6.03 -17.98
N PHE A 142 -8.71 7.24 -18.53
CA PHE A 142 -8.15 8.38 -17.80
C PHE A 142 -8.94 8.70 -16.53
N THR A 143 -10.28 8.72 -16.62
CA THR A 143 -11.15 9.04 -15.48
C THR A 143 -10.98 8.00 -14.37
N LEU A 144 -10.91 6.71 -14.72
CA LEU A 144 -10.66 5.65 -13.76
C LEU A 144 -9.27 5.75 -13.13
N VAL A 145 -8.22 5.98 -13.92
CA VAL A 145 -6.85 6.09 -13.35
C VAL A 145 -6.74 7.33 -12.46
N THR A 146 -7.46 8.41 -12.78
CA THR A 146 -7.49 9.61 -11.93
C THR A 146 -8.18 9.33 -10.60
N SER A 147 -9.23 8.50 -10.55
CA SER A 147 -9.82 8.12 -9.25
C SER A 147 -8.83 7.34 -8.38
N LEU A 148 -7.97 6.51 -8.98
CA LEU A 148 -6.88 5.85 -8.24
C LEU A 148 -5.87 6.85 -7.67
N VAL A 149 -5.56 7.94 -8.40
CA VAL A 149 -4.71 9.03 -7.88
C VAL A 149 -5.33 9.70 -6.66
N ASP A 150 -6.66 9.91 -6.68
CA ASP A 150 -7.40 10.51 -5.57
C ASP A 150 -7.42 9.59 -4.34
N ASP A 151 -7.60 8.28 -4.55
CA ASP A 151 -7.58 7.28 -3.49
C ASP A 151 -6.21 7.24 -2.79
N VAL A 152 -5.13 7.10 -3.57
CA VAL A 152 -3.75 7.15 -3.04
C VAL A 152 -3.45 8.48 -2.35
N SER A 153 -3.99 9.59 -2.86
CA SER A 153 -3.83 10.91 -2.21
C SER A 153 -4.53 11.00 -0.86
N ASN A 154 -5.65 10.30 -0.67
CA ASN A 154 -6.34 10.24 0.61
C ASN A 154 -5.63 9.30 1.59
N GLU A 155 -5.04 8.22 1.08
CA GLU A 155 -4.18 7.32 1.83
C GLU A 155 -2.94 8.03 2.38
N LEU A 156 -2.19 8.73 1.52
CA LEU A 156 -1.02 9.53 1.91
C LEU A 156 -1.35 10.53 3.01
N LYS A 157 -2.51 11.21 2.95
CA LYS A 157 -2.94 12.13 4.03
C LYS A 157 -3.10 11.42 5.37
N GLU A 158 -3.62 10.19 5.40
CA GLU A 158 -3.77 9.43 6.64
C GLU A 158 -2.41 8.92 7.15
N ILE A 159 -1.52 8.49 6.25
CA ILE A 159 -0.15 8.08 6.58
C ILE A 159 0.63 9.27 7.17
N ASP A 160 0.58 10.43 6.51
CA ASP A 160 1.24 11.65 6.94
C ASP A 160 0.79 12.09 8.33
N LYS A 161 -0.52 11.98 8.65
CA LYS A 161 -1.01 12.25 10.00
C LYS A 161 -0.38 11.33 11.04
N ILE A 162 -0.24 10.04 10.74
CA ILE A 162 0.38 9.07 11.65
C ILE A 162 1.87 9.40 11.82
N ILE A 163 2.59 9.66 10.72
CA ILE A 163 4.02 9.99 10.76
C ILE A 163 4.27 11.29 11.52
N LEU A 164 3.46 12.33 11.29
CA LEU A 164 3.60 13.61 12.01
C LEU A 164 3.33 13.45 13.51
N ASP A 165 2.32 12.66 13.89
CA ASP A 165 2.05 12.32 15.30
C ASP A 165 3.24 11.59 15.94
N LEU A 166 3.80 10.59 15.25
CA LEU A 166 4.99 9.87 15.68
C LEU A 166 6.21 10.78 15.82
N ILE A 167 6.47 11.65 14.84
CA ILE A 167 7.57 12.64 14.90
C ILE A 167 7.36 13.59 16.09
N SER A 168 6.14 14.08 16.30
CA SER A 168 5.83 15.04 17.37
C SER A 168 6.06 14.47 18.77
N THR A 169 5.96 13.14 18.91
CA THR A 169 6.21 12.41 20.16
C THR A 169 7.62 11.83 20.22
N GLY A 170 8.48 12.08 19.22
CA GLY A 170 9.83 11.52 19.14
C GLY A 170 9.84 9.99 19.02
N TYR A 171 8.79 9.40 18.42
CA TYR A 171 8.53 7.96 18.36
C TYR A 171 8.54 7.31 19.76
N ASP A 172 7.97 7.98 20.75
CA ASP A 172 7.92 7.43 22.11
C ASP A 172 7.09 6.13 22.16
N MET A 173 7.68 5.08 22.75
CA MET A 173 7.07 3.76 22.77
C MET A 173 5.86 3.66 23.72
N VAL A 174 5.73 4.55 24.71
CA VAL A 174 4.53 4.59 25.56
C VAL A 174 3.37 5.09 24.72
N HIS A 175 3.55 6.23 24.04
CA HIS A 175 2.56 6.78 23.10
C HIS A 175 2.18 5.78 22.00
N ILE A 176 3.18 5.15 21.36
CA ILE A 176 2.93 4.11 20.35
C ILE A 176 2.09 2.98 20.91
N THR A 177 2.39 2.50 22.13
CA THR A 177 1.66 1.38 22.75
C THR A 177 0.22 1.76 23.09
N GLU A 178 0.01 2.97 23.62
CA GLU A 178 -1.31 3.48 24.01
C GLU A 178 -2.23 3.71 22.79
N SER A 179 -1.67 4.18 21.66
CA SER A 179 -2.43 4.41 20.43
C SER A 179 -2.93 3.11 19.76
N GLN A 180 -2.31 1.96 20.04
CA GLN A 180 -2.63 0.68 19.36
C GLN A 180 -4.10 0.27 19.53
N LYS A 181 -4.70 0.54 20.69
CA LYS A 181 -6.07 0.10 21.00
C LYS A 181 -7.10 0.77 20.08
N GLU A 182 -7.00 2.09 19.91
CA GLU A 182 -7.95 2.84 19.11
C GLU A 182 -7.73 2.61 17.61
N LEU A 183 -6.47 2.50 17.17
CA LEU A 183 -6.15 2.11 15.79
C LEU A 183 -6.70 0.72 15.47
N HIS A 184 -6.50 -0.26 16.36
CA HIS A 184 -7.03 -1.60 16.17
C HIS A 184 -8.56 -1.59 16.00
N LYS A 185 -9.28 -0.83 16.84
CA LYS A 185 -10.74 -0.69 16.71
C LYS A 185 -11.14 -0.02 15.40
N LYS A 186 -10.49 1.09 15.03
CA LYS A 186 -10.75 1.83 13.77
C LYS A 186 -10.69 0.89 12.57
N TYR A 187 -9.56 0.21 12.40
CA TYR A 187 -9.35 -0.63 11.21
C TYR A 187 -10.10 -1.96 11.29
N LYS A 188 -10.35 -2.52 12.48
CA LYS A 188 -11.26 -3.66 12.64
C LYS A 188 -12.69 -3.33 12.23
N LYS A 189 -13.15 -2.09 12.47
CA LYS A 189 -14.45 -1.63 11.99
C LYS A 189 -14.44 -1.50 10.46
N ARG A 190 -13.45 -0.79 9.90
CA ARG A 190 -13.32 -0.60 8.45
C ARG A 190 -13.28 -1.93 7.67
N MET A 191 -12.55 -2.94 8.16
CA MET A 191 -12.52 -4.26 7.51
C MET A 191 -13.89 -4.93 7.40
N LYS A 192 -14.83 -4.65 8.33
CA LYS A 192 -16.19 -5.20 8.24
C LYS A 192 -17.07 -4.46 7.23
N GLU A 193 -16.70 -3.23 6.91
CA GLU A 193 -17.38 -2.35 5.96
C GLU A 193 -16.82 -2.53 4.54
N ILE A 194 -15.78 -3.36 4.38
CA ILE A 194 -15.29 -3.75 3.07
C ILE A 194 -16.36 -4.60 2.39
N GLU A 195 -17.04 -4.02 1.42
CA GLU A 195 -17.99 -4.72 0.55
C GLU A 195 -17.26 -5.33 -0.65
N VAL A 196 -17.58 -6.59 -0.94
CA VAL A 196 -17.19 -7.26 -2.18
C VAL A 196 -18.38 -7.13 -3.12
N GLU A 197 -18.33 -6.19 -4.06
CA GLU A 197 -19.33 -6.03 -5.13
C GLU A 197 -19.07 -6.96 -6.33
#